data_AF-K6WB59-F1
#
_entry.id   AF-K6WB59-F1
#
_cell.length_a   1.000
_cell.length_b   1.000
_cell.length_c   1.000
_cell.angle_alpha   90.00
_cell.angle_beta   90.00
_cell.angle_gamma   90.00
#
_symmetry.space_group_name_H-M   'P 1'
#
loop_
_entity.id
_entity.type
_entity.pdbx_description
1 polymer ?
#
loop_
_entity_poly.entity_id
_entity_poly.type
_entity_poly.pdbx_seq_one_letter_code
_entity_poly.pdbx_strand_id
1 'polypeptide(L)'
;MARRTFHRAQYQRYTGGPDPLAPPVDLREALREIGDDVMAGTSPQRALREFLRRGSQDTRGLDRLREQVNRRRQELLKKRNLDGTFAEIRELLDHALLEERKQLARDLDDDARFAEMQIGSLPPSTAQAVEELADYDWRSPQAREDYDKIKDLLGRELLDQRFAGMKEALEGANDQDRQRVSEMLSDLNELLDAHNRGEDTTEQFNDFMEKHGDFFPENPRNTEELIDSLAQRAAAAQQFYNSLTPEQRAELDQLAQQAFGSPELMSQLAQMDSALRQARPGLDWDNAQSFQGDQPMGLGEGAAALRDISELEALSEQLSQQYAGAQLDDIDIDALARQLGDEAAVDARRLAELEKALSEQGFFDRTSDGQLRLSPKAMRQLGQT
;
A
#
# COMPACT_ATOMS: atom_id res chain seq x y z
N MET A 1 -26.12 -36.12 -42.26
CA MET A 1 -26.20 -36.24 -40.79
C MET A 1 -25.39 -35.11 -40.18
N ALA A 2 -26.05 -34.11 -39.58
CA ALA A 2 -25.39 -32.97 -38.95
C ALA A 2 -24.97 -33.35 -37.52
N ARG A 3 -23.67 -33.22 -37.20
CA ARG A 3 -23.13 -33.46 -35.86
C ARG A 3 -23.46 -32.25 -34.97
N ARG A 4 -24.25 -32.48 -33.92
CA ARG A 4 -24.46 -31.51 -32.84
C ARG A 4 -23.24 -31.52 -31.92
N THR A 5 -22.55 -30.40 -31.84
CA THR A 5 -21.47 -30.15 -30.88
C THR A 5 -22.10 -29.82 -29.53
N PHE A 6 -21.86 -30.64 -28.50
CA PHE A 6 -22.25 -30.30 -27.14
C PHE A 6 -21.14 -29.47 -26.50
N HIS A 7 -21.48 -28.26 -26.05
CA HIS A 7 -20.57 -27.47 -25.22
C HIS A 7 -20.41 -28.17 -23.86
N ARG A 8 -19.17 -28.47 -23.49
CA ARG A 8 -18.82 -29.08 -22.20
C ARG A 8 -18.91 -27.97 -21.15
N ALA A 9 -19.88 -28.07 -20.23
CA ALA A 9 -19.96 -27.15 -19.10
C ALA A 9 -18.75 -27.38 -18.18
N GLN A 10 -17.92 -26.35 -18.01
CA GLN A 10 -16.85 -26.33 -17.01
C GLN A 10 -17.36 -25.60 -15.78
N TYR A 11 -17.28 -26.25 -14.62
CA TYR A 11 -17.58 -25.63 -13.34
C TYR A 11 -16.30 -25.04 -12.77
N GLN A 12 -16.25 -23.71 -12.63
CA GLN A 12 -15.19 -22.99 -11.92
C GLN A 12 -15.70 -22.55 -10.53
N ARG A 13 -14.77 -22.31 -9.61
CA ARG A 13 -15.08 -21.83 -8.26
C ARG A 13 -15.59 -20.40 -8.35
N TYR A 14 -16.69 -20.07 -7.66
CA TYR A 14 -17.33 -18.76 -7.71
C TYR A 14 -16.39 -17.67 -7.16
N THR A 15 -15.92 -16.79 -8.04
CA THR A 15 -15.05 -15.65 -7.75
C THR A 15 -15.85 -14.35 -7.70
N GLY A 16 -16.80 -14.24 -6.76
CA GLY A 16 -17.40 -12.96 -6.33
C GLY A 16 -17.83 -11.95 -7.42
N GLY A 17 -18.22 -12.42 -8.61
CA GLY A 17 -18.71 -11.60 -9.72
C GLY A 17 -20.23 -11.50 -9.70
N PRO A 18 -20.85 -10.69 -10.58
CA PRO A 18 -22.30 -10.77 -10.80
C PRO A 18 -22.67 -12.22 -11.10
N ASP A 19 -23.84 -12.65 -10.61
CA ASP A 19 -24.38 -13.99 -10.83
C ASP A 19 -24.13 -14.42 -12.30
N PRO A 20 -23.50 -15.58 -12.58
CA PRO A 20 -23.35 -16.07 -13.97
C PRO A 20 -24.68 -16.30 -14.68
N LEU A 21 -25.81 -16.25 -13.97
CA LEU A 21 -27.18 -16.24 -14.49
C LEU A 21 -27.80 -14.83 -14.57
N ALA A 22 -27.04 -13.77 -14.24
CA ALA A 22 -27.51 -12.41 -14.38
C ALA A 22 -27.82 -12.12 -15.85
N PRO A 23 -28.96 -11.48 -16.15
CA PRO A 23 -29.27 -11.07 -17.52
C PRO A 23 -28.16 -10.15 -18.05
N PRO A 24 -27.88 -10.18 -19.37
CA PRO A 24 -26.86 -9.33 -19.97
C PRO A 24 -27.12 -7.87 -19.63
N VAL A 25 -26.03 -7.11 -19.44
CA VAL A 25 -26.06 -5.67 -19.11
C VAL A 25 -27.09 -4.96 -19.99
N ASP A 26 -28.08 -4.29 -19.38
CA ASP A 26 -29.10 -3.59 -20.14
C ASP A 26 -28.51 -2.31 -20.76
N LEU A 27 -27.99 -2.46 -21.98
CA LEU A 27 -27.40 -1.37 -22.73
C LEU A 27 -28.44 -0.33 -23.17
N ARG A 28 -29.75 -0.60 -23.08
CA ARG A 28 -30.78 0.33 -23.55
C ARG A 28 -30.86 1.58 -22.69
N GLU A 29 -30.74 1.42 -21.37
CA GLU A 29 -30.75 2.56 -20.43
C GLU A 29 -29.55 3.45 -20.69
N ALA A 30 -28.34 2.86 -20.72
CA ALA A 30 -27.11 3.58 -21.01
C ALA A 30 -27.13 4.25 -22.39
N LEU A 31 -27.59 3.54 -23.42
CA LEU A 31 -27.71 4.11 -24.76
C LEU A 31 -28.68 5.29 -24.77
N ARG A 32 -29.85 5.18 -24.10
CA ARG A 32 -30.83 6.27 -24.04
C ARG A 32 -30.24 7.51 -23.39
N GLU A 33 -29.62 7.37 -22.22
CA GLU A 33 -29.06 8.51 -21.49
C GLU A 33 -27.91 9.18 -22.27
N ILE A 34 -27.01 8.37 -22.86
CA ILE A 34 -25.95 8.87 -23.75
C ILE A 34 -26.56 9.54 -25.00
N GLY A 35 -27.61 8.95 -25.57
CA GLY A 35 -28.30 9.44 -26.75
C GLY A 35 -28.97 10.80 -26.51
N ASP A 36 -29.62 10.97 -25.35
CA ASP A 36 -30.25 12.23 -24.94
C ASP A 36 -29.20 13.34 -24.81
N ASP A 37 -28.06 13.06 -24.18
CA ASP A 37 -26.93 14.00 -24.06
C ASP A 37 -26.33 14.38 -25.43
N VAL A 38 -26.24 13.42 -26.36
CA VAL A 38 -25.78 13.66 -27.73
C VAL A 38 -26.77 14.51 -28.52
N MET A 39 -28.07 14.24 -28.39
CA MET A 39 -29.13 15.06 -28.99
C MET A 39 -29.17 16.47 -28.41
N ALA A 40 -28.79 16.64 -27.14
CA ALA A 40 -28.62 17.94 -26.50
C ALA A 40 -27.37 18.72 -26.97
N GLY A 41 -26.54 18.13 -27.85
CA GLY A 41 -25.38 18.78 -28.46
C GLY A 41 -24.03 18.39 -27.86
N THR A 42 -23.98 17.39 -26.98
CA THR A 42 -22.73 16.87 -26.42
C THR A 42 -22.07 15.88 -27.38
N SER A 43 -20.74 15.82 -27.41
CA SER A 43 -20.06 14.78 -28.21
C SER A 43 -20.33 13.39 -27.61
N PRO A 44 -20.49 12.32 -28.42
CA PRO A 44 -20.74 10.97 -27.90
C PRO A 44 -19.69 10.48 -26.91
N GLN A 45 -18.43 10.88 -27.12
CA GLN A 45 -17.35 10.59 -26.17
C GLN A 45 -17.55 11.30 -24.81
N ARG A 46 -17.97 12.57 -24.81
CA ARG A 46 -18.28 13.27 -23.56
C ARG A 46 -19.54 12.72 -22.90
N ALA A 47 -20.58 12.41 -23.67
CA ALA A 47 -21.81 11.82 -23.14
C ALA A 47 -21.55 10.47 -22.45
N LEU A 48 -20.76 9.58 -23.08
CA LEU A 48 -20.31 8.34 -22.45
C LEU A 48 -19.53 8.61 -21.16
N ARG A 49 -18.58 9.55 -21.17
CA ARG A 49 -17.78 9.88 -19.98
C ARG A 49 -18.64 10.45 -18.86
N GLU A 50 -19.58 11.33 -19.16
CA GLU A 50 -20.50 11.91 -18.17
C GLU A 50 -21.45 10.85 -17.60
N PHE A 51 -21.89 9.89 -18.42
CA PHE A 51 -22.66 8.74 -17.97
C PHE A 51 -21.84 7.87 -17.00
N LEU A 52 -20.62 7.47 -17.39
CA LEU A 52 -19.74 6.68 -16.51
C LEU A 52 -19.42 7.41 -15.20
N ARG A 53 -19.23 8.74 -15.28
CA ARG A 53 -18.95 9.57 -14.11
C ARG A 53 -20.13 9.63 -13.15
N ARG A 54 -21.37 9.79 -13.66
CA ARG A 54 -22.61 9.83 -12.86
C ARG A 54 -23.07 8.45 -12.39
N GLY A 55 -22.89 7.42 -13.20
CA GLY A 55 -23.47 6.09 -13.02
C GLY A 55 -24.91 6.01 -13.52
N SER A 56 -25.54 4.85 -13.33
CA SER A 56 -26.96 4.61 -13.62
C SER A 56 -27.79 4.53 -12.34
N GLN A 57 -29.09 4.23 -12.44
CA GLN A 57 -29.93 4.04 -11.24
C GLN A 57 -29.44 2.89 -10.34
N ASP A 58 -28.92 1.83 -10.94
CA ASP A 58 -28.53 0.59 -10.25
C ASP A 58 -27.01 0.46 -10.02
N THR A 59 -26.19 1.40 -10.53
CA THR A 59 -24.72 1.32 -10.47
C THR A 59 -24.15 2.69 -10.09
N ARG A 60 -23.38 2.74 -8.99
CA ARG A 60 -22.70 3.98 -8.57
C ARG A 60 -21.69 4.41 -9.63
N GLY A 61 -21.71 5.68 -10.01
CA GLY A 61 -20.74 6.25 -10.94
C GLY A 61 -19.36 6.46 -10.35
N LEU A 62 -18.38 6.71 -11.23
CA LEU A 62 -16.99 6.96 -10.83
C LEU A 62 -16.85 8.15 -9.87
N ASP A 63 -17.69 9.19 -9.99
CA ASP A 63 -17.65 10.33 -9.06
C ASP A 63 -18.01 9.91 -7.63
N ARG A 64 -18.96 8.98 -7.47
CA ARG A 64 -19.35 8.46 -6.15
C ARG A 64 -18.26 7.60 -5.55
N LEU A 65 -17.64 6.74 -6.35
CA LEU A 65 -16.51 5.93 -5.91
C LEU A 65 -15.34 6.84 -5.49
N ARG A 66 -15.03 7.85 -6.30
CA ARG A 66 -13.99 8.84 -5.99
C ARG A 66 -14.30 9.65 -4.73
N GLU A 67 -15.57 10.00 -4.50
CA GLU A 67 -16.01 10.65 -3.26
C GLU A 67 -15.73 9.75 -2.05
N GLN A 68 -16.02 8.46 -2.14
CA GLN A 68 -15.77 7.48 -1.08
C GLN A 68 -14.27 7.29 -0.81
N VAL A 69 -13.45 7.15 -1.86
CA VAL A 69 -11.99 7.10 -1.75
C VAL A 69 -11.44 8.31 -1.01
N ASN A 70 -11.84 9.51 -1.45
CA ASN A 70 -11.39 10.75 -0.82
C ASN A 70 -11.83 10.88 0.64
N ARG A 71 -13.07 10.45 0.95
CA ARG A 71 -13.58 10.45 2.32
C ARG A 71 -12.77 9.49 3.20
N ARG A 72 -12.52 8.27 2.73
CA ARG A 72 -11.72 7.27 3.46
C ARG A 72 -10.30 7.77 3.72
N ARG A 73 -9.65 8.36 2.71
CA ARG A 73 -8.33 8.98 2.85
C ARG A 73 -8.32 10.06 3.93
N GLN A 74 -9.29 10.98 3.88
CA GLN A 74 -9.40 12.04 4.89
C GLN A 74 -9.64 11.49 6.29
N GLU A 75 -10.41 10.41 6.43
CA GLU A 75 -10.64 9.77 7.73
C GLU A 75 -9.36 9.18 8.33
N LEU A 76 -8.52 8.54 7.51
CA LEU A 76 -7.23 8.00 7.95
C LEU A 76 -6.29 9.12 8.42
N LEU A 77 -6.20 10.22 7.66
CA LEU A 77 -5.34 11.37 8.00
C LEU A 77 -5.84 12.18 9.21
N LYS A 78 -7.16 12.33 9.37
CA LYS A 78 -7.76 13.17 10.43
C LYS A 78 -7.89 12.50 11.78
N LYS A 79 -8.00 11.16 11.83
CA LYS A 79 -8.21 10.47 13.10
C LYS A 79 -6.91 10.18 13.81
N ARG A 80 -5.81 9.98 13.07
CA ARG A 80 -4.60 9.34 13.57
C ARG A 80 -3.40 10.28 13.68
N ASN A 81 -2.45 9.94 14.55
CA ASN A 81 -1.14 10.59 14.72
C ASN A 81 -0.04 9.53 14.94
N LEU A 82 1.14 9.74 14.34
CA LEU A 82 2.33 8.88 14.44
C LEU A 82 3.10 9.02 15.76
N ASP A 83 2.79 10.03 16.58
CA ASP A 83 3.51 10.30 17.83
C ASP A 83 3.16 9.34 18.99
N GLY A 84 2.21 8.43 18.77
CA GLY A 84 1.60 7.62 19.82
C GLY A 84 2.56 6.73 20.57
N THR A 85 3.28 5.87 19.85
CA THR A 85 4.25 4.95 20.46
C THR A 85 5.40 5.67 21.13
N PHE A 86 5.90 6.77 20.56
CA PHE A 86 6.97 7.54 21.20
C PHE A 86 6.51 8.22 22.49
N ALA A 87 5.26 8.70 22.54
CA ALA A 87 4.67 9.25 23.75
C ALA A 87 4.48 8.18 24.83
N GLU A 88 3.98 7.00 24.45
CA GLU A 88 3.78 5.87 25.36
C GLU A 88 5.12 5.33 25.90
N ILE A 89 6.14 5.17 25.05
CA ILE A 89 7.48 4.76 25.46
C ILE A 89 8.08 5.79 26.41
N ARG A 90 7.90 7.09 26.15
CA ARG A 90 8.38 8.15 27.04
C ARG A 90 7.71 8.10 28.40
N GLU A 91 6.39 7.91 28.44
CA GLU A 91 5.63 7.81 29.69
C GLU A 91 6.05 6.59 30.52
N LEU A 92 6.20 5.43 29.88
CA LEU A 92 6.68 4.20 30.52
C LEU A 92 8.13 4.37 31.04
N LEU A 93 9.00 5.01 30.27
CA LEU A 93 10.38 5.26 30.66
C LEU A 93 10.45 6.20 31.86
N ASP A 94 9.71 7.31 31.83
CA ASP A 94 9.65 8.26 32.93
C ASP A 94 9.12 7.60 34.21
N HIS A 95 8.12 6.72 34.08
CA HIS A 95 7.59 5.95 35.21
C HIS A 95 8.63 4.96 35.76
N ALA A 96 9.30 4.20 34.90
CA ALA A 96 10.35 3.25 35.29
C ALA A 96 11.50 3.95 36.03
N LEU A 97 12.00 5.08 35.50
CA LEU A 97 13.05 5.87 36.13
C LEU A 97 12.62 6.45 37.47
N LEU A 98 11.36 6.86 37.60
CA LEU A 98 10.81 7.38 38.84
C LEU A 98 10.69 6.29 39.92
N GLU A 99 10.25 5.09 39.57
CA GLU A 99 10.19 3.95 40.50
C GLU A 99 11.59 3.46 40.89
N GLU A 100 12.54 3.44 39.97
CA GLU A 100 13.93 3.08 40.27
C GLU A 100 14.57 4.10 41.22
N ARG A 101 14.40 5.42 40.97
CA ARG A 101 14.87 6.47 41.89
C ARG A 101 14.27 6.34 43.29
N LYS A 102 12.99 5.97 43.40
CA LYS A 102 12.34 5.71 44.71
C LYS A 102 12.97 4.53 45.43
N GLN A 103 13.32 3.47 44.71
CA GLN A 103 13.95 2.28 45.28
C GLN A 103 15.40 2.57 45.68
N LEU A 104 16.18 3.23 44.82
CA LEU A 104 17.55 3.67 45.09
C LEU A 104 17.64 4.63 46.28
N ALA A 105 16.63 5.48 46.51
CA ALA A 105 16.60 6.37 47.67
C ALA A 105 16.39 5.61 49.00
N ARG A 106 15.86 4.39 48.98
CA ARG A 106 15.63 3.54 50.16
C ARG A 106 16.84 2.66 50.48
N ASP A 107 17.56 2.26 49.45
CA ASP A 107 18.75 1.43 49.55
C ASP A 107 19.98 2.33 49.78
N LEU A 108 20.68 2.14 50.91
CA LEU A 108 21.79 3.01 51.37
C LEU A 108 23.19 2.44 51.04
N ASP A 109 23.28 1.51 50.08
CA ASP A 109 24.52 0.87 49.65
C ASP A 109 25.27 1.66 48.57
N ASP A 110 26.58 1.40 48.43
CA ASP A 110 27.45 2.08 47.47
C ASP A 110 27.01 1.81 46.01
N ASP A 111 26.49 0.61 45.73
CA ASP A 111 25.98 0.25 44.41
C ASP A 111 24.71 1.04 44.05
N ALA A 112 23.86 1.40 45.02
CA ALA A 112 22.71 2.29 44.79
C ALA A 112 23.15 3.72 44.44
N ARG A 113 24.26 4.20 45.03
CA ARG A 113 24.82 5.52 44.70
C ARG A 113 25.41 5.56 43.29
N PHE A 114 26.03 4.47 42.85
CA PHE A 114 26.52 4.36 41.48
C PHE A 114 25.36 4.33 40.47
N ALA A 115 24.33 3.53 40.74
CA ALA A 115 23.11 3.47 39.93
C ALA A 115 22.37 4.82 39.83
N GLU A 116 22.32 5.60 40.92
CA GLU A 116 21.74 6.95 40.93
C GLU A 116 22.51 7.91 40.01
N MET A 117 23.85 7.81 39.96
CA MET A 117 24.67 8.60 39.03
C MET A 117 24.43 8.19 37.57
N GLN A 118 24.33 6.88 37.29
CA GLN A 118 24.08 6.37 35.94
C GLN A 118 22.71 6.81 35.40
N ILE A 119 21.65 6.70 36.20
CA ILE A 119 20.31 7.23 35.84
C ILE A 119 20.34 8.76 35.69
N GLY A 120 21.15 9.45 36.49
CA GLY A 120 21.30 10.90 36.43
C GLY A 120 22.04 11.40 35.18
N SER A 121 22.82 10.54 34.52
CA SER A 121 23.60 10.87 33.31
C SER A 121 22.93 10.48 32.00
N LEU A 122 21.70 9.97 32.04
CA LEU A 122 21.01 9.49 30.85
C LEU A 122 20.82 10.61 29.79
N PRO A 123 20.95 10.28 28.49
CA PRO A 123 20.68 11.19 27.39
C PRO A 123 19.26 11.76 27.44
N PRO A 124 19.03 12.97 26.90
CA PRO A 124 17.70 13.57 26.84
C PRO A 124 16.77 12.89 25.81
N SER A 125 17.30 12.06 24.91
CA SER A 125 16.53 11.30 23.92
C SER A 125 16.03 9.99 24.52
N THR A 126 14.73 9.72 24.34
CA THR A 126 14.06 8.54 24.89
C THR A 126 14.66 7.24 24.32
N ALA A 127 15.02 7.22 23.03
CA ALA A 127 15.61 6.04 22.39
C ALA A 127 16.99 5.69 22.97
N GLN A 128 17.88 6.67 23.13
CA GLN A 128 19.23 6.44 23.67
C GLN A 128 19.20 6.10 25.16
N ALA A 129 18.27 6.69 25.92
CA ALA A 129 18.06 6.31 27.31
C ALA A 129 17.59 4.85 27.43
N VAL A 130 16.67 4.37 26.57
CA VAL A 130 16.24 2.97 26.57
C VAL A 130 17.40 2.03 26.20
N GLU A 131 18.25 2.41 25.26
CA GLU A 131 19.43 1.64 24.84
C GLU A 131 20.48 1.55 25.95
N GLU A 132 20.84 2.67 26.59
CA GLU A 132 21.82 2.69 27.69
C GLU A 132 21.32 1.89 28.91
N LEU A 133 20.01 1.76 29.05
CA LEU A 133 19.35 0.94 30.08
C LEU A 133 19.16 -0.53 29.67
N ALA A 134 19.59 -0.95 28.48
CA ALA A 134 19.44 -2.34 28.00
C ALA A 134 20.14 -3.35 28.89
N ASP A 135 21.35 -2.99 29.34
CA ASP A 135 22.20 -3.76 30.23
C ASP A 135 22.06 -3.35 31.70
N TYR A 136 21.08 -2.47 32.01
CA TYR A 136 20.89 -1.96 33.36
C TYR A 136 20.14 -2.97 34.25
N ASP A 137 20.75 -3.29 35.40
CA ASP A 137 20.17 -4.19 36.40
C ASP A 137 19.19 -3.44 37.31
N TRP A 138 17.92 -3.44 36.91
CA TRP A 138 16.81 -2.83 37.65
C TRP A 138 16.63 -3.45 39.05
N ARG A 139 16.62 -2.61 40.09
CA ARG A 139 16.33 -3.05 41.47
C ARG A 139 14.85 -3.00 41.79
N SER A 140 14.12 -2.04 41.22
CA SER A 140 12.67 -1.95 41.37
C SER A 140 11.97 -2.99 40.48
N PRO A 141 11.14 -3.89 41.05
CA PRO A 141 10.35 -4.83 40.26
C PRO A 141 9.38 -4.13 39.30
N GLN A 142 8.87 -2.96 39.69
CA GLN A 142 7.95 -2.16 38.86
C GLN A 142 8.70 -1.49 37.71
N ALA A 143 9.88 -0.93 37.96
CA ALA A 143 10.68 -0.32 36.91
C ALA A 143 11.13 -1.36 35.87
N ARG A 144 11.49 -2.56 36.33
CA ARG A 144 11.79 -3.69 35.44
C ARG A 144 10.59 -4.07 34.57
N GLU A 145 9.40 -4.19 35.16
CA GLU A 145 8.19 -4.54 34.42
C GLU A 145 7.85 -3.51 33.33
N ASP A 146 7.98 -2.22 33.65
CA ASP A 146 7.72 -1.16 32.68
C ASP A 146 8.80 -1.08 31.59
N TYR A 147 10.05 -1.36 31.94
CA TYR A 147 11.13 -1.48 30.96
C TYR A 147 10.95 -2.69 30.03
N ASP A 148 10.49 -3.83 30.56
CA ASP A 148 10.17 -5.01 29.76
C ASP A 148 9.00 -4.73 28.80
N LYS A 149 7.99 -3.93 29.21
CA LYS A 149 6.92 -3.46 28.30
C LYS A 149 7.45 -2.57 27.18
N ILE A 150 8.42 -1.70 27.45
CA ILE A 150 9.08 -0.88 26.42
C ILE A 150 9.80 -1.78 25.40
N LYS A 151 10.53 -2.80 25.88
CA LYS A 151 11.18 -3.79 25.02
C LYS A 151 10.18 -4.53 24.13
N ASP A 152 9.05 -4.93 24.69
CA ASP A 152 7.98 -5.60 23.96
C ASP A 152 7.36 -4.69 22.88
N LEU A 153 7.10 -3.42 23.20
CA LEU A 153 6.57 -2.43 22.25
C LEU A 153 7.54 -2.17 21.09
N LEU A 154 8.82 -1.93 21.41
CA LEU A 154 9.85 -1.71 20.39
C LEU A 154 10.09 -2.96 19.52
N GLY A 155 10.12 -4.14 20.13
CA GLY A 155 10.28 -5.41 19.43
C GLY A 155 9.11 -5.72 18.49
N ARG A 156 7.88 -5.56 18.97
CA ARG A 156 6.67 -5.85 18.17
C ARG A 156 6.53 -4.90 16.97
N GLU A 157 6.84 -3.62 17.15
CA GLU A 157 6.67 -2.61 16.10
C GLU A 157 7.71 -2.72 14.97
N LEU A 158 8.96 -3.08 15.29
CA LEU A 158 10.02 -3.28 14.29
C LEU A 158 9.79 -4.56 13.46
N LEU A 159 9.19 -5.59 14.06
CA LEU A 159 8.95 -6.90 13.44
C LEU A 159 7.68 -6.93 12.57
N ASP A 160 6.59 -6.30 13.00
CA ASP A 160 5.30 -6.36 12.31
C ASP A 160 5.29 -5.62 10.95
N GLN A 161 6.18 -4.63 10.73
CA GLN A 161 6.23 -3.86 9.48
C GLN A 161 6.86 -4.58 8.29
N ARG A 162 7.87 -5.44 8.52
CA ARG A 162 8.63 -6.06 7.43
C ARG A 162 8.13 -7.45 7.06
N PHE A 163 7.36 -8.09 7.94
CA PHE A 163 7.10 -9.52 7.84
C PHE A 163 5.65 -9.90 8.18
N ALA A 164 4.69 -9.31 7.47
CA ALA A 164 3.36 -9.89 7.38
C ALA A 164 3.44 -11.28 6.72
N GLY A 165 3.66 -12.33 7.52
CA GLY A 165 3.76 -13.73 7.08
C GLY A 165 4.86 -14.58 7.73
N MET A 166 5.78 -14.00 8.52
CA MET A 166 7.02 -14.69 8.94
C MET A 166 7.12 -14.99 10.44
N LYS A 167 5.98 -15.12 11.14
CA LYS A 167 5.93 -15.40 12.58
C LYS A 167 6.46 -16.80 12.97
N GLU A 168 6.53 -17.73 12.02
CA GLU A 168 7.00 -19.11 12.26
C GLU A 168 8.41 -19.40 11.73
N ALA A 169 9.04 -18.47 11.00
CA ALA A 169 10.37 -18.69 10.41
C ALA A 169 11.50 -17.90 11.08
N LEU A 170 11.21 -16.87 11.88
CA LEU A 170 12.21 -15.96 12.45
C LEU A 170 12.05 -15.74 13.96
N GLU A 171 12.01 -16.83 14.74
CA GLU A 171 12.48 -16.78 16.12
C GLU A 171 14.02 -16.85 16.11
N GLY A 172 14.68 -15.69 16.24
CA GLY A 172 16.13 -15.55 16.30
C GLY A 172 16.74 -15.27 14.93
N ALA A 173 16.90 -13.99 14.58
CA ALA A 173 17.65 -13.58 13.39
C ALA A 173 19.10 -14.06 13.52
N ASN A 174 19.39 -15.20 12.90
CA ASN A 174 20.71 -15.79 12.89
C ASN A 174 21.53 -15.14 11.77
N ASP A 175 22.86 -15.20 11.84
CA ASP A 175 23.73 -14.70 10.76
C ASP A 175 23.41 -15.32 9.38
N GLN A 176 22.78 -16.50 9.37
CA GLN A 176 22.29 -17.17 8.17
C GLN A 176 21.14 -16.42 7.47
N ASP A 177 20.27 -15.74 8.20
CA ASP A 177 19.14 -15.00 7.63
C ASP A 177 19.62 -13.69 7.00
N ARG A 178 20.62 -13.04 7.61
CA ARG A 178 21.29 -11.86 7.04
C ARG A 178 21.97 -12.19 5.72
N GLN A 179 22.63 -13.34 5.64
CA GLN A 179 23.26 -13.83 4.42
C GLN A 179 22.23 -13.99 3.29
N ARG A 180 21.08 -14.64 3.58
CA ARG A 180 20.00 -14.83 2.61
C ARG A 180 19.42 -13.52 2.08
N VAL A 181 19.20 -12.54 2.97
CA VAL A 181 18.70 -11.22 2.57
C VAL A 181 19.73 -10.48 1.71
N SER A 182 21.01 -10.56 2.04
CA SER A 182 22.08 -9.94 1.23
C SER A 182 22.17 -10.56 -0.17
N GLU A 183 22.08 -11.89 -0.28
CA GLU A 183 22.05 -12.59 -1.57
C GLU A 183 20.82 -12.20 -2.40
N MET A 184 19.64 -12.16 -1.79
CA MET A 184 18.41 -11.70 -2.43
C MET A 184 18.52 -10.25 -2.93
N LEU A 185 19.05 -9.34 -2.12
CA LEU A 185 19.24 -7.93 -2.51
C LEU A 185 20.25 -7.78 -3.64
N SER A 186 21.29 -8.61 -3.67
CA SER A 186 22.26 -8.64 -4.77
C SER A 186 21.58 -9.09 -6.07
N ASP A 187 20.89 -10.23 -6.06
CA ASP A 187 20.19 -10.77 -7.23
C ASP A 187 19.11 -9.79 -7.73
N LEU A 188 18.40 -9.13 -6.80
CA LEU A 188 17.39 -8.12 -7.13
C LEU A 188 18.02 -6.88 -7.78
N ASN A 189 19.13 -6.37 -7.26
CA ASN A 189 19.83 -5.22 -7.84
C ASN A 189 20.33 -5.53 -9.25
N GLU A 190 20.84 -6.74 -9.50
CA GLU A 190 21.24 -7.17 -10.85
C GLU A 190 20.05 -7.17 -11.83
N LEU A 191 18.91 -7.70 -11.40
CA LEU A 191 17.67 -7.73 -12.19
C LEU A 191 17.13 -6.31 -12.45
N LEU A 192 17.13 -5.44 -11.45
CA LEU A 192 16.70 -4.04 -11.60
C LEU A 192 17.62 -3.27 -12.54
N ASP A 193 18.93 -3.48 -12.44
CA ASP A 193 19.91 -2.83 -13.30
C ASP A 193 19.77 -3.32 -14.75
N ALA A 194 19.51 -4.61 -14.98
CA ALA A 194 19.22 -5.15 -16.32
C ALA A 194 17.94 -4.57 -16.91
N HIS A 195 16.88 -4.47 -16.12
CA HIS A 195 15.62 -3.83 -16.53
C HIS A 195 15.82 -2.36 -16.90
N ASN A 196 16.52 -1.59 -16.06
CA ASN A 196 16.81 -0.18 -16.31
C ASN A 196 17.70 0.06 -17.55
N ARG A 197 18.48 -0.94 -17.98
CA ARG A 197 19.23 -0.92 -19.25
C ARG A 197 18.37 -1.29 -20.47
N GLY A 198 17.13 -1.73 -20.27
CA GLY A 198 16.24 -2.21 -21.32
C GLY A 198 16.59 -3.60 -21.85
N GLU A 199 17.27 -4.42 -21.04
CA GLU A 199 17.58 -5.82 -21.36
C GLU A 199 16.35 -6.72 -21.11
N ASP A 200 16.30 -7.87 -21.77
CA ASP A 200 15.28 -8.89 -21.51
C ASP A 200 15.58 -9.58 -20.17
N THR A 201 14.72 -9.34 -19.19
CA THR A 201 14.85 -9.85 -17.82
C THR A 201 14.01 -11.10 -17.56
N THR A 202 13.36 -11.68 -18.58
CA THR A 202 12.41 -12.79 -18.40
C THR A 202 13.07 -14.01 -17.74
N GLU A 203 14.27 -14.38 -18.16
CA GLU A 203 15.02 -15.53 -17.58
C GLU A 203 15.51 -15.22 -16.16
N GLN A 204 16.07 -14.03 -15.95
CA GLN A 204 16.55 -13.57 -14.64
C GLN A 204 15.43 -13.48 -13.61
N PHE A 205 14.23 -13.05 -14.03
CA PHE A 205 13.05 -13.00 -13.18
C PHE A 205 12.61 -14.41 -12.73
N ASN A 206 12.60 -15.38 -13.65
CA ASN A 206 12.24 -16.76 -13.30
C ASN A 206 13.25 -17.35 -12.30
N ASP A 207 14.54 -17.16 -12.55
CA ASP A 207 15.61 -17.61 -11.65
C ASP A 207 15.52 -16.93 -10.27
N PHE A 208 15.20 -15.64 -10.25
CA PHE A 208 14.99 -14.88 -9.01
C PHE A 208 13.81 -15.43 -8.22
N MET A 209 12.66 -15.66 -8.87
CA MET A 209 11.46 -16.18 -8.22
C MET A 209 11.62 -17.62 -7.76
N GLU A 210 12.42 -18.45 -8.46
CA GLU A 210 12.74 -19.81 -8.02
C GLU A 210 13.57 -19.81 -6.73
N LYS A 211 14.51 -18.87 -6.60
CA LYS A 211 15.40 -18.77 -5.43
C LYS A 211 14.78 -18.04 -4.24
N HIS A 212 14.04 -16.96 -4.50
CA HIS A 212 13.63 -15.97 -3.49
C HIS A 212 12.12 -15.74 -3.43
N GLY A 213 11.30 -16.52 -4.15
CA GLY A 213 9.85 -16.33 -4.23
C GLY A 213 9.12 -16.36 -2.88
N ASP A 214 9.69 -17.03 -1.86
CA ASP A 214 9.13 -17.11 -0.52
C ASP A 214 9.01 -15.73 0.18
N PHE A 215 9.78 -14.73 -0.25
CA PHE A 215 9.75 -13.36 0.30
C PHE A 215 8.65 -12.48 -0.31
N PHE A 216 7.97 -12.95 -1.37
CA PHE A 216 7.03 -12.16 -2.17
C PHE A 216 5.62 -12.79 -2.16
N PRO A 217 4.80 -12.52 -1.14
CA PRO A 217 3.47 -13.10 -1.01
C PRO A 217 2.49 -12.65 -2.10
N GLU A 218 2.79 -11.53 -2.77
CA GLU A 218 2.00 -11.00 -3.89
C GLU A 218 2.19 -11.77 -5.21
N ASN A 219 3.17 -12.68 -5.29
CA ASN A 219 3.42 -13.60 -6.40
C ASN A 219 3.33 -12.92 -7.79
N PRO A 220 4.26 -11.98 -8.10
CA PRO A 220 4.26 -11.24 -9.36
C PRO A 220 4.42 -12.18 -10.55
N ARG A 221 3.81 -11.84 -11.69
CA ARG A 221 3.85 -12.67 -12.91
C ARG A 221 5.01 -12.35 -13.83
N ASN A 222 5.61 -11.18 -13.69
CA ASN A 222 6.70 -10.68 -14.53
C ASN A 222 7.52 -9.63 -13.78
N THR A 223 8.67 -9.25 -14.38
CA THR A 223 9.57 -8.21 -13.86
C THR A 223 8.86 -6.89 -13.59
N GLU A 224 7.92 -6.49 -14.45
CA GLU A 224 7.22 -5.21 -14.35
C GLU A 224 6.33 -5.16 -13.10
N GLU A 225 5.53 -6.22 -12.86
CA GLU A 225 4.69 -6.36 -11.66
C GLU A 225 5.55 -6.43 -10.37
N LEU A 226 6.70 -7.10 -10.44
CA LEU A 226 7.64 -7.14 -9.31
C LEU A 226 8.16 -5.73 -9.00
N ILE A 227 8.63 -5.00 -10.02
CA ILE A 227 9.13 -3.63 -9.87
C ILE A 227 8.03 -2.71 -9.34
N ASP A 228 6.79 -2.84 -9.84
CA ASP A 228 5.66 -2.04 -9.39
C ASP A 228 5.38 -2.23 -7.90
N SER A 229 5.25 -3.48 -7.46
CA SER A 229 4.98 -3.79 -6.04
C SER A 229 6.11 -3.31 -5.12
N LEU A 230 7.37 -3.49 -5.54
CA LEU A 230 8.55 -3.04 -4.80
C LEU A 230 8.65 -1.52 -4.73
N ALA A 231 8.45 -0.84 -5.86
CA ALA A 231 8.53 0.61 -5.95
C ALA A 231 7.43 1.28 -5.12
N GLN A 232 6.20 0.74 -5.13
CA GLN A 232 5.11 1.24 -4.29
C GLN A 232 5.45 1.10 -2.80
N ARG A 233 6.01 -0.04 -2.38
CA ARG A 233 6.41 -0.26 -0.98
C ARG A 233 7.56 0.66 -0.55
N ALA A 234 8.56 0.82 -1.41
CA ALA A 234 9.70 1.69 -1.16
C ALA A 234 9.27 3.18 -1.09
N ALA A 235 8.39 3.60 -2.00
CA ALA A 235 7.83 4.96 -1.98
C ALA A 235 7.04 5.22 -0.69
N ALA A 236 6.18 4.29 -0.25
CA ALA A 236 5.45 4.42 1.01
C ALA A 236 6.38 4.51 2.23
N ALA A 237 7.46 3.72 2.25
CA ALA A 237 8.48 3.79 3.31
C ALA A 237 9.23 5.14 3.29
N GLN A 238 9.55 5.68 2.11
CA GLN A 238 10.17 6.99 1.99
C GLN A 238 9.23 8.11 2.44
N GLN A 239 7.95 8.04 2.08
CA GLN A 239 6.94 9.01 2.53
C GLN A 239 6.79 8.98 4.05
N PHE A 240 6.82 7.80 4.66
CA PHE A 240 6.86 7.66 6.11
C PHE A 240 8.10 8.34 6.69
N TYR A 241 9.30 8.04 6.17
CA TYR A 241 10.54 8.68 6.60
C TYR A 241 10.48 10.21 6.47
N ASN A 242 9.89 10.71 5.37
CA ASN A 242 9.71 12.13 5.10
C ASN A 242 8.67 12.78 6.05
N SER A 243 7.72 12.02 6.58
CA SER A 243 6.71 12.49 7.54
C SER A 243 7.26 12.65 8.96
N LEU A 244 8.37 11.99 9.30
CA LEU A 244 9.02 12.08 10.61
C LEU A 244 9.75 13.41 10.80
N THR A 245 9.86 13.85 12.04
CA THR A 245 10.69 15.01 12.44
C THR A 245 12.19 14.71 12.28
N PRO A 246 13.07 15.74 12.15
CA PRO A 246 14.51 15.53 12.06
C PRO A 246 15.09 14.69 13.21
N GLU A 247 14.58 14.88 14.42
CA GLU A 247 15.00 14.14 15.61
C GLU A 247 14.59 12.67 15.54
N GLN A 248 13.34 12.38 15.16
CA GLN A 248 12.83 11.00 15.00
C GLN A 248 13.55 10.24 13.87
N ARG A 249 13.92 10.94 12.78
CA ARG A 249 14.72 10.31 11.71
C ARG A 249 16.09 9.90 12.20
N ALA A 250 16.76 10.77 12.96
CA ALA A 250 18.06 10.45 13.54
C ALA A 250 17.99 9.24 14.48
N GLU A 251 16.93 9.15 15.30
CA GLU A 251 16.68 7.97 16.16
C GLU A 251 16.46 6.70 15.33
N LEU A 252 15.64 6.78 14.27
CA LEU A 252 15.38 5.63 13.38
C LEU A 252 16.65 5.17 12.66
N ASP A 253 17.48 6.09 12.18
CA ASP A 253 18.74 5.79 11.49
C ASP A 253 19.74 5.08 12.42
N GLN A 254 19.78 5.45 13.71
CA GLN A 254 20.58 4.76 14.72
C GLN A 254 20.10 3.31 14.94
N LEU A 255 18.79 3.13 15.09
CA LEU A 255 18.19 1.79 15.25
C LEU A 255 18.43 0.90 14.02
N ALA A 256 18.30 1.45 12.81
CA ALA A 256 18.55 0.73 11.57
C ALA A 256 20.00 0.24 11.47
N GLN A 257 20.98 1.08 11.85
CA GLN A 257 22.40 0.69 11.86
C GLN A 257 22.66 -0.51 12.77
N GLN A 258 21.99 -0.56 13.93
CA GLN A 258 22.15 -1.65 14.90
C GLN A 258 21.45 -2.95 14.46
N ALA A 259 20.25 -2.84 13.89
CA ALA A 259 19.47 -4.00 13.44
C ALA A 259 20.10 -4.69 12.21
N PHE A 260 20.54 -3.89 11.22
CA PHE A 260 21.08 -4.40 9.96
C PHE A 260 22.57 -4.73 10.04
N GLY A 261 23.32 -4.10 10.95
CA GLY A 261 24.67 -4.51 11.38
C GLY A 261 25.79 -4.46 10.34
N SER A 262 25.51 -4.43 9.03
CA SER A 262 26.51 -4.41 7.96
C SER A 262 26.38 -3.17 7.05
N PRO A 263 27.46 -2.41 6.84
CA PRO A 263 27.52 -1.32 5.87
C PRO A 263 27.19 -1.76 4.44
N GLU A 264 27.49 -3.00 4.09
CA GLU A 264 27.25 -3.57 2.78
C GLU A 264 25.75 -3.67 2.48
N LEU A 265 24.93 -4.11 3.44
CA LEU A 265 23.49 -4.25 3.24
C LEU A 265 22.82 -2.88 3.08
N MET A 266 23.29 -1.87 3.82
CA MET A 266 22.85 -0.48 3.64
C MET A 266 23.17 0.04 2.23
N SER A 267 24.34 -0.30 1.68
CA SER A 267 24.68 0.08 0.31
C SER A 267 23.82 -0.61 -0.75
N GLN A 268 23.49 -1.89 -0.56
CA GLN A 268 22.61 -2.65 -1.46
C GLN A 268 21.18 -2.10 -1.44
N LEU A 269 20.67 -1.73 -0.27
CA LEU A 269 19.36 -1.08 -0.13
C LEU A 269 19.35 0.29 -0.82
N ALA A 270 20.37 1.11 -0.62
CA ALA A 270 20.47 2.42 -1.27
C ALA A 270 20.56 2.30 -2.81
N GLN A 271 21.26 1.28 -3.33
CA GLN A 271 21.30 0.98 -4.76
C GLN A 271 19.91 0.58 -5.28
N MET A 272 19.23 -0.31 -4.56
CA MET A 272 17.88 -0.75 -4.90
C MET A 272 16.90 0.43 -4.95
N ASP A 273 16.89 1.29 -3.93
CA ASP A 273 16.01 2.46 -3.88
C ASP A 273 16.29 3.43 -5.04
N SER A 274 17.56 3.63 -5.40
CA SER A 274 17.93 4.43 -6.56
C SER A 274 17.44 3.80 -7.87
N ALA A 275 17.59 2.48 -8.04
CA ALA A 275 17.16 1.76 -9.22
C ALA A 275 15.63 1.76 -9.37
N LEU A 276 14.88 1.61 -8.28
CA LEU A 276 13.42 1.68 -8.27
C LEU A 276 12.91 3.09 -8.59
N ARG A 277 13.55 4.14 -8.05
CA ARG A 277 13.24 5.54 -8.41
C ARG A 277 13.45 5.81 -9.90
N GLN A 278 14.50 5.24 -10.48
CA GLN A 278 14.76 5.35 -11.92
C GLN A 278 13.74 4.60 -12.75
N ALA A 279 13.34 3.39 -12.32
CA ALA A 279 12.35 2.58 -13.02
C ALA A 279 10.94 3.19 -12.95
N ARG A 280 10.63 3.90 -11.85
CA ARG A 280 9.32 4.52 -11.57
C ARG A 280 9.44 5.97 -11.09
N PRO A 281 9.86 6.91 -11.97
CA PRO A 281 10.01 8.32 -11.59
C PRO A 281 8.67 9.03 -11.37
N GLY A 282 7.56 8.44 -11.83
CA GLY A 282 6.21 8.98 -11.68
C GLY A 282 5.54 8.71 -10.33
N LEU A 283 6.18 7.95 -9.42
CA LEU A 283 5.67 7.73 -8.07
C LEU A 283 6.01 8.92 -7.16
N ASP A 284 5.20 9.13 -6.13
CA ASP A 284 5.32 10.25 -5.19
C ASP A 284 6.43 10.03 -4.13
N TRP A 285 7.69 9.99 -4.56
CA TRP A 285 8.85 9.74 -3.68
C TRP A 285 9.12 10.85 -2.65
N ASP A 286 8.84 12.10 -3.02
CA ASP A 286 9.18 13.29 -2.21
C ASP A 286 8.05 13.74 -1.30
N ASN A 287 6.86 13.15 -1.40
CA ASN A 287 5.71 13.61 -0.66
C ASN A 287 5.85 13.27 0.84
N ALA A 288 5.40 14.17 1.70
CA ALA A 288 5.34 13.95 3.15
C ALA A 288 3.88 13.98 3.55
N GLN A 289 3.35 12.82 3.96
CA GLN A 289 1.98 12.75 4.46
C GLN A 289 1.95 13.32 5.88
N SER A 290 1.12 14.33 6.12
CA SER A 290 0.98 14.94 7.45
C SER A 290 -0.27 14.42 8.13
N PHE A 291 -0.09 13.64 9.18
CA PHE A 291 -1.16 13.22 10.09
C PHE A 291 -1.54 14.38 11.00
N GLN A 292 -2.84 14.60 11.21
CA GLN A 292 -3.36 15.75 11.97
C GLN A 292 -4.35 15.33 13.08
N GLY A 293 -4.49 14.03 13.32
CA GLY A 293 -5.45 13.52 14.30
C GLY A 293 -4.94 13.52 15.72
N ASP A 294 -5.84 13.19 16.64
CA ASP A 294 -5.54 13.08 18.08
C ASP A 294 -5.33 11.63 18.52
N GLN A 295 -5.67 10.64 17.69
CA GLN A 295 -5.55 9.23 18.06
C GLN A 295 -4.11 8.74 17.83
N PRO A 296 -3.37 8.41 18.89
CA PRO A 296 -2.03 7.86 18.76
C PRO A 296 -2.06 6.54 17.97
N MET A 297 -1.06 6.35 17.11
CA MET A 297 -0.77 5.10 16.40
C MET A 297 0.67 4.72 16.64
N GLY A 298 0.93 3.41 16.58
CA GLY A 298 2.30 2.90 16.48
C GLY A 298 2.92 3.12 15.12
N LEU A 299 4.24 2.96 15.03
CA LEU A 299 5.00 3.12 13.78
C LEU A 299 4.50 2.15 12.69
N GLY A 300 4.29 0.89 13.03
CA GLY A 300 3.70 -0.18 12.22
C GLY A 300 2.27 0.09 11.79
N GLU A 301 1.42 0.56 12.71
CA GLU A 301 0.09 1.02 12.34
C GLU A 301 0.16 2.24 11.40
N GLY A 302 1.13 3.13 11.61
CA GLY A 302 1.45 4.27 10.76
C GLY A 302 1.86 3.89 9.33
N ALA A 303 2.78 2.95 9.17
CA ALA A 303 3.20 2.48 7.85
C ALA A 303 2.09 1.72 7.11
N ALA A 304 1.28 0.93 7.83
CA ALA A 304 0.09 0.30 7.27
C ALA A 304 -0.92 1.35 6.79
N ALA A 305 -1.20 2.37 7.61
CA ALA A 305 -2.08 3.47 7.25
C ALA A 305 -1.56 4.28 6.05
N LEU A 306 -0.25 4.50 5.94
CA LEU A 306 0.35 5.16 4.79
C LEU A 306 0.21 4.33 3.51
N ARG A 307 0.41 3.02 3.59
CA ARG A 307 0.17 2.11 2.46
C ARG A 307 -1.28 2.19 1.98
N ASP A 308 -2.24 2.14 2.90
CA ASP A 308 -3.66 2.31 2.58
C ASP A 308 -3.93 3.67 1.95
N ILE A 309 -3.31 4.75 2.45
CA ILE A 309 -3.42 6.09 1.87
C ILE A 309 -2.87 6.13 0.43
N SER A 310 -1.69 5.53 0.18
CA SER A 310 -1.10 5.48 -1.15
C SER A 310 -1.97 4.67 -2.13
N GLU A 311 -2.52 3.53 -1.69
CA GLU A 311 -3.46 2.73 -2.51
C GLU A 311 -4.73 3.52 -2.84
N LEU A 312 -5.29 4.25 -1.86
CA LEU A 312 -6.42 5.16 -2.08
C LEU A 312 -6.09 6.31 -3.04
N GLU A 313 -4.88 6.88 -2.99
CA GLU A 313 -4.44 7.92 -3.91
C GLU A 313 -4.33 7.39 -5.35
N ALA A 314 -3.73 6.22 -5.54
CA ALA A 314 -3.66 5.53 -6.83
C ALA A 314 -5.06 5.24 -7.40
N LEU A 315 -5.97 4.73 -6.56
CA LEU A 315 -7.37 4.51 -6.95
C LEU A 315 -8.08 5.81 -7.32
N SER A 316 -7.85 6.90 -6.58
CA SER A 316 -8.43 8.21 -6.90
C SER A 316 -7.98 8.71 -8.27
N GLU A 317 -6.72 8.48 -8.63
CA GLU A 317 -6.17 8.86 -9.94
C GLU A 317 -6.78 8.01 -11.06
N GLN A 318 -6.82 6.68 -10.90
CA GLN A 318 -7.46 5.76 -11.85
C GLN A 318 -8.93 6.11 -12.10
N LEU A 319 -9.69 6.40 -11.04
CA LEU A 319 -11.11 6.78 -11.13
C LEU A 319 -11.32 8.15 -11.78
N SER A 320 -10.30 9.02 -11.79
CA SER A 320 -10.42 10.37 -12.33
C SER A 320 -10.42 10.42 -13.86
N GLN A 321 -9.95 9.35 -14.53
CA GLN A 321 -9.83 9.24 -15.99
C GLN A 321 -9.16 10.47 -16.65
N GLN A 322 -8.19 11.10 -15.98
CA GLN A 322 -7.65 12.40 -16.39
C GLN A 322 -6.76 12.35 -17.65
N TYR A 323 -6.27 11.19 -18.08
CA TYR A 323 -5.43 11.07 -19.28
C TYR A 323 -6.20 10.67 -20.55
N ALA A 324 -5.68 11.12 -21.70
CA ALA A 324 -6.23 10.79 -23.00
C ALA A 324 -6.04 9.30 -23.31
N GLY A 325 -7.14 8.54 -23.26
CA GLY A 325 -7.13 7.09 -23.51
C GLY A 325 -7.33 6.22 -22.28
N ALA A 326 -7.57 6.80 -21.10
CA ALA A 326 -7.95 6.05 -19.90
C ALA A 326 -9.14 5.13 -20.17
N GLN A 327 -8.98 3.84 -19.85
CA GLN A 327 -10.03 2.83 -19.94
C GLN A 327 -10.48 2.44 -18.53
N LEU A 328 -11.73 2.00 -18.39
CA LEU A 328 -12.18 1.45 -17.10
C LEU A 328 -11.44 0.17 -16.71
N ASP A 329 -10.88 -0.54 -17.70
CA ASP A 329 -10.06 -1.74 -17.49
C ASP A 329 -8.73 -1.43 -16.75
N ASP A 330 -8.32 -0.16 -16.68
CA ASP A 330 -7.11 0.27 -15.96
C ASP A 330 -7.33 0.39 -14.44
N ILE A 331 -8.58 0.26 -13.96
CA ILE A 331 -8.91 0.37 -12.53
C ILE A 331 -8.58 -0.94 -11.83
N ASP A 332 -7.79 -0.87 -10.75
CA ASP A 332 -7.53 -2.03 -9.89
C ASP A 332 -8.77 -2.35 -9.04
N ILE A 333 -9.58 -3.29 -9.53
CA ILE A 333 -10.80 -3.72 -8.88
C ILE A 333 -10.54 -4.42 -7.55
N ASP A 334 -9.42 -5.13 -7.42
CA ASP A 334 -9.10 -5.89 -6.21
C ASP A 334 -8.68 -4.94 -5.09
N ALA A 335 -7.90 -3.90 -5.41
CA ALA A 335 -7.61 -2.79 -4.50
C ALA A 335 -8.90 -2.05 -4.08
N LEU A 336 -9.80 -1.81 -5.03
CA LEU A 336 -11.07 -1.15 -4.75
C LEU A 336 -11.98 -1.99 -3.85
N ALA A 337 -11.97 -3.32 -4.00
CA ALA A 337 -12.67 -4.25 -3.10
C ALA A 337 -12.06 -4.23 -1.69
N ARG A 338 -10.73 -4.25 -1.56
CA ARG A 338 -10.04 -4.19 -0.27
C ARG A 338 -10.32 -2.90 0.49
N GLN A 339 -10.29 -1.76 -0.21
CA GLN A 339 -10.35 -0.44 0.43
C GLN A 339 -11.77 0.10 0.64
N LEU A 340 -12.70 -0.18 -0.28
CA LEU A 340 -14.08 0.33 -0.24
C LEU A 340 -15.15 -0.75 -0.05
N GLY A 341 -14.78 -2.02 -0.17
CA GLY A 341 -15.68 -3.17 -0.05
C GLY A 341 -16.18 -3.72 -1.39
N ASP A 342 -16.73 -4.93 -1.34
CA ASP A 342 -17.13 -5.73 -2.51
C ASP A 342 -18.14 -5.02 -3.43
N GLU A 343 -19.07 -4.24 -2.86
CA GLU A 343 -20.07 -3.54 -3.65
C GLU A 343 -19.43 -2.50 -4.60
N ALA A 344 -18.39 -1.81 -4.12
CA ALA A 344 -17.71 -0.79 -4.91
C ALA A 344 -16.99 -1.45 -6.10
N ALA A 345 -16.39 -2.62 -5.87
CA ALA A 345 -15.75 -3.44 -6.90
C ALA A 345 -16.77 -3.96 -7.93
N VAL A 346 -17.96 -4.37 -7.48
CA VAL A 346 -19.06 -4.78 -8.38
C VAL A 346 -19.49 -3.62 -9.27
N ASP A 347 -19.63 -2.41 -8.73
CA ASP A 347 -20.03 -1.25 -9.53
C ASP A 347 -18.98 -0.87 -10.58
N ALA A 348 -17.70 -0.84 -10.18
CA ALA A 348 -16.60 -0.59 -11.11
C ALA A 348 -16.54 -1.63 -12.24
N ARG A 349 -16.71 -2.93 -11.92
CA ARG A 349 -16.81 -3.99 -12.94
C ARG A 349 -18.00 -3.79 -13.87
N ARG A 350 -19.18 -3.46 -13.34
CA ARG A 350 -20.39 -3.21 -14.17
C ARG A 350 -20.17 -2.06 -15.15
N LEU A 351 -19.54 -0.97 -14.70
CA LEU A 351 -19.20 0.15 -15.59
C LEU A 351 -18.22 -0.27 -16.68
N ALA A 352 -17.18 -1.04 -16.34
CA ALA A 352 -16.18 -1.54 -17.29
C ALA A 352 -16.81 -2.48 -18.34
N GLU A 353 -17.64 -3.44 -17.89
CA GLU A 353 -18.38 -4.34 -18.77
C GLU A 353 -19.35 -3.59 -19.68
N LEU A 354 -19.98 -2.53 -19.19
CA LEU A 354 -20.89 -1.68 -19.95
C LEU A 354 -20.14 -0.92 -21.05
N GLU A 355 -19.02 -0.26 -20.73
CA GLU A 355 -18.18 0.43 -21.72
C GLU A 355 -17.72 -0.55 -22.81
N LYS A 356 -17.22 -1.72 -22.40
CA LYS A 356 -16.76 -2.77 -23.30
C LYS A 356 -17.89 -3.28 -24.20
N ALA A 357 -19.05 -3.58 -23.63
CA ALA A 357 -20.20 -4.08 -24.39
C ALA A 357 -20.72 -3.04 -25.39
N LEU A 358 -20.70 -1.74 -25.05
CA LEU A 358 -21.06 -0.68 -25.99
C LEU A 358 -20.09 -0.59 -27.18
N SER A 359 -18.80 -0.78 -26.92
CA SER A 359 -17.74 -0.82 -27.94
C SER A 359 -17.86 -2.07 -28.84
N GLU A 360 -17.94 -3.26 -28.24
CA GLU A 360 -18.00 -4.55 -28.94
C GLU A 360 -19.26 -4.69 -29.81
N GLN A 361 -20.39 -4.18 -29.35
CA GLN A 361 -21.64 -4.22 -30.13
C GLN A 361 -21.70 -3.19 -31.26
N GLY A 362 -20.66 -2.37 -31.41
CA GLY A 362 -20.53 -1.37 -32.48
C GLY A 362 -21.56 -0.26 -32.35
N PHE A 363 -21.90 0.17 -31.14
CA PHE A 363 -22.78 1.33 -30.94
C PHE A 363 -22.04 2.66 -31.14
N PHE A 364 -20.71 2.63 -31.07
CA PHE A 364 -19.85 3.74 -31.42
C PHE A 364 -18.98 3.40 -32.62
N ASP A 365 -18.89 4.33 -33.57
CA ASP A 365 -17.94 4.28 -34.69
C ASP A 365 -16.87 5.35 -34.48
N ARG A 366 -15.64 5.08 -34.90
CA ARG A 366 -14.58 6.09 -34.96
C ARG A 366 -14.62 6.80 -36.32
N THR A 367 -14.67 8.13 -36.31
CA THR A 367 -14.56 8.92 -37.54
C THR A 367 -13.12 8.92 -38.06
N SER A 368 -12.93 9.35 -39.31
CA SER A 368 -11.61 9.55 -39.93
C SER A 368 -10.70 10.51 -39.12
N ASP A 369 -11.30 11.38 -38.32
CA ASP A 369 -10.60 12.36 -37.46
C ASP A 369 -10.36 11.81 -36.03
N GLY A 370 -10.65 10.52 -35.78
CA GLY A 370 -10.41 9.85 -34.50
C GLY A 370 -11.50 10.04 -33.44
N GLN A 371 -12.55 10.82 -33.73
CA GLN A 371 -13.64 11.11 -32.79
C GLN A 371 -14.67 9.97 -32.75
N LEU A 372 -15.26 9.71 -31.58
CA LEU A 372 -16.37 8.75 -31.44
C LEU A 372 -17.68 9.39 -31.93
N ARG A 373 -18.41 8.68 -32.79
CA ARG A 373 -19.77 9.00 -33.22
C ARG A 373 -20.73 7.84 -32.90
N LEU A 374 -22.01 8.14 -32.71
CA LEU A 374 -23.04 7.09 -32.61
C LEU A 374 -23.19 6.37 -33.95
N SER A 375 -23.23 5.03 -33.92
CA SER A 375 -23.41 4.23 -35.12
C SER A 375 -24.87 4.25 -35.60
N PRO A 376 -25.16 3.95 -36.88
CA PRO A 376 -26.53 3.82 -37.38
C PRO A 376 -27.37 2.77 -36.63
N LYS A 377 -26.71 1.80 -35.98
CA LYS A 377 -27.35 0.80 -35.12
C LYS A 377 -27.79 1.44 -33.81
N ALA A 378 -26.93 2.25 -33.17
CA ALA A 378 -27.28 3.00 -31.97
C ALA A 378 -28.48 3.94 -32.22
N MET A 379 -28.45 4.68 -33.33
CA MET A 379 -29.55 5.59 -33.70
C MET A 379 -30.89 4.86 -33.92
N ARG A 380 -30.86 3.66 -34.53
CA ARG A 380 -32.08 2.84 -34.67
C ARG A 380 -32.61 2.33 -33.34
N GLN A 381 -31.71 1.95 -32.44
CA GLN A 381 -32.10 1.47 -31.11
C GLN A 381 -32.72 2.60 -30.27
N LEU A 382 -32.16 3.80 -30.34
CA LEU A 382 -32.69 5.01 -29.71
C LEU A 382 -34.07 5.41 -30.25
N GLY A 383 -34.34 5.21 -31.53
CA GLY A 383 -35.64 5.49 -32.13
C GLY A 383 -36.72 4.44 -31.88
N GLN A 384 -36.38 3.28 -31.29
CA GLN A 384 -37.32 2.20 -30.96
C GLN A 384 -37.79 2.25 -29.50
N THR A 385 -37.07 2.98 -28.65
CA THR A 385 -37.44 3.27 -27.27
C THR A 385 -38.29 4.53 -27.19
#